data_AF-A0A1Q6WGW5-F1
#
_entry.id   AF-A0A1Q6WGW5-F1
#
_cell.length_a   1.000
_cell.length_b   1.000
_cell.length_c   1.000
_cell.angle_alpha   90.00
_cell.angle_beta   90.00
_cell.angle_gamma   90.00
#
_symmetry.space_group_name_H-M   'P 1'
#
loop_
_entity.id
_entity.type
_entity.pdbx_description
1 polymer ?
#
loop_
_entity_poly.entity_id
_entity_poly.type
_entity_poly.pdbx_seq_one_letter_code
_entity_poly.pdbx_strand_id
1 'polypeptide(L)'
;MIDFDNVTMGIRSDLQSELRRLLQSDIIKGKVAVQRAYADWRRYPQYIVPLSESSIDLIFAPAHGANKKNATDIRLAIDALELVFTRPEIGTFILLSGDSDFSSLVLKLKEYGKYVIGVGIRESSSDLLIQNCDEYYSYNELAGFTKTSDVEYVKRDPWELVVEAVKQMTAHNDVMRSDRLKQVMQEIDPNFDEKDAGFSRFSKFVIEAARRGLITL
;
A
#
# COMPACT_ATOMS: atom_id res chain seq x y z
N MET A 1 -12.90 -1.25 -5.54
CA MET A 1 -12.24 -1.70 -6.79
C MET A 1 -10.89 -2.25 -6.41
N ILE A 2 -10.60 -3.49 -6.78
CA ILE A 2 -9.46 -4.23 -6.27
C ILE A 2 -8.50 -4.52 -7.41
N ASP A 3 -7.30 -3.98 -7.31
CA ASP A 3 -6.19 -4.32 -8.19
C ASP A 3 -5.49 -5.56 -7.62
N PHE A 4 -5.90 -6.73 -8.11
CA PHE A 4 -5.53 -7.99 -7.48
C PHE A 4 -4.07 -8.37 -7.77
N ASP A 5 -3.51 -7.89 -8.88
CA ASP A 5 -2.09 -8.07 -9.22
C ASP A 5 -1.19 -7.36 -8.19
N ASN A 6 -1.51 -6.11 -7.82
CA ASN A 6 -0.74 -5.39 -6.79
C ASN A 6 -0.99 -5.92 -5.36
N VAL A 7 -2.23 -6.30 -5.04
CA VAL A 7 -2.59 -6.79 -3.70
C VAL A 7 -1.94 -8.14 -3.37
N THR A 8 -1.83 -9.05 -4.33
CA THR A 8 -1.17 -10.36 -4.12
C THR A 8 0.34 -10.28 -3.94
N MET A 9 1.01 -9.24 -4.46
CA MET A 9 2.44 -9.03 -4.21
C MET A 9 2.71 -8.60 -2.77
N GLY A 10 1.72 -7.97 -2.14
CA GLY A 10 1.83 -7.43 -0.79
C GLY A 10 1.49 -8.42 0.33
N ILE A 11 0.47 -9.26 0.14
CA ILE A 11 -0.12 -10.06 1.22
C ILE A 11 0.27 -11.52 1.06
N ARG A 12 1.14 -12.02 1.96
CA ARG A 12 1.79 -13.34 1.83
C ARG A 12 1.06 -14.51 2.47
N SER A 13 -0.01 -14.34 3.26
CA SER A 13 -0.61 -15.50 3.95
C SER A 13 -2.12 -15.52 4.17
N ASP A 14 -2.85 -14.40 4.19
CA ASP A 14 -4.31 -14.44 4.45
C ASP A 14 -5.13 -13.32 3.78
N LEU A 15 -4.96 -13.20 2.46
CA LEU A 15 -5.65 -12.19 1.64
C LEU A 15 -7.18 -12.27 1.75
N GLN A 16 -7.74 -13.47 1.89
CA GLN A 16 -9.17 -13.66 2.01
C GLN A 16 -9.71 -13.05 3.31
N SER A 17 -9.06 -13.30 4.44
CA SER A 17 -9.50 -12.76 5.72
C SER A 17 -9.26 -11.26 5.82
N GLU A 18 -8.21 -10.74 5.19
CA GLU A 18 -7.97 -9.29 5.11
C GLU A 18 -9.01 -8.58 4.26
N LEU A 19 -9.36 -9.11 3.08
CA LEU A 19 -10.44 -8.56 2.25
C LEU A 19 -11.78 -8.61 2.98
N ARG A 20 -12.09 -9.72 3.67
CA ARG A 20 -13.30 -9.80 4.49
C ARG A 20 -13.30 -8.78 5.63
N ARG A 21 -12.17 -8.60 6.31
CA ARG A 21 -12.03 -7.58 7.36
C ARG A 21 -12.23 -6.17 6.82
N LEU A 22 -11.61 -5.84 5.69
CA LEU A 22 -11.83 -4.56 5.02
C LEU A 22 -13.29 -4.36 4.66
N LEU A 23 -13.93 -5.38 4.06
CA LEU A 23 -15.34 -5.32 3.66
C LEU A 23 -16.30 -5.16 4.85
N GLN A 24 -15.90 -5.59 6.03
CA GLN A 24 -16.65 -5.47 7.28
C GLN A 24 -16.20 -4.30 8.16
N SER A 25 -15.16 -3.57 7.75
CA SER A 25 -14.58 -2.49 8.55
C SER A 25 -15.42 -1.22 8.49
N ASP A 26 -15.27 -0.37 9.51
CA ASP A 26 -15.90 0.96 9.59
C ASP A 26 -15.43 1.94 8.49
N ILE A 27 -14.39 1.58 7.73
CA ILE A 27 -13.94 2.33 6.55
C ILE A 27 -15.03 2.30 5.48
N ILE A 28 -15.70 1.16 5.31
CA ILE A 28 -16.80 1.02 4.37
C ILE A 28 -18.09 1.49 5.03
N LYS A 29 -18.39 2.77 4.82
CA LYS A 29 -19.64 3.36 5.31
C LYS A 29 -20.76 3.13 4.31
N GLY A 30 -21.85 2.54 4.78
CA GLY A 30 -23.07 2.35 4.00
C GLY A 30 -23.05 1.11 3.10
N LYS A 31 -23.92 1.11 2.08
CA LYS A 31 -24.14 -0.05 1.21
C LYS A 31 -23.08 -0.12 0.11
N VAL A 32 -22.42 -1.26 -0.02
CA VAL A 32 -21.51 -1.51 -1.14
C VAL A 32 -22.31 -1.82 -2.40
N ALA A 33 -22.26 -0.92 -3.39
CA ALA A 33 -23.01 -1.06 -4.64
C ALA A 33 -22.28 -1.86 -5.73
N VAL A 34 -20.95 -1.83 -5.73
CA VAL A 34 -20.09 -2.50 -6.73
C VAL A 34 -18.83 -3.02 -6.04
N GLN A 35 -18.51 -4.29 -6.26
CA GLN A 35 -17.27 -4.92 -5.82
C GLN A 35 -16.66 -5.67 -7.00
N ARG A 36 -15.52 -5.17 -7.47
CA ARG A 36 -14.82 -5.74 -8.63
C ARG A 36 -13.35 -5.94 -8.30
N ALA A 37 -12.82 -7.09 -8.65
CA ALA A 37 -11.39 -7.37 -8.65
C ALA A 37 -10.90 -7.54 -10.09
N TYR A 38 -9.70 -7.04 -10.36
CA TYR A 38 -9.10 -7.00 -11.69
C TYR A 38 -7.79 -7.77 -11.67
N ALA A 39 -7.67 -8.78 -12.54
CA ALA A 39 -6.43 -9.53 -12.78
C ALA A 39 -6.54 -10.44 -14.01
N ASP A 40 -5.39 -10.98 -14.42
CA ASP A 40 -5.35 -12.21 -15.20
C ASP A 40 -5.61 -13.43 -14.30
N TRP A 41 -6.88 -13.80 -14.15
CA TRP A 41 -7.33 -14.88 -13.25
C TRP A 41 -6.74 -16.26 -13.54
N ARG A 42 -6.14 -16.47 -14.73
CA ARG A 42 -5.39 -17.71 -15.03
C ARG A 42 -4.18 -17.87 -14.12
N ARG A 43 -3.64 -16.76 -13.59
CA ARG A 43 -2.51 -16.75 -12.65
C ARG A 43 -2.92 -17.02 -11.20
N TYR A 44 -4.22 -16.87 -10.89
CA TYR A 44 -4.75 -16.89 -9.54
C TYR A 44 -5.98 -17.81 -9.39
N PRO A 45 -5.97 -19.05 -9.94
CA PRO A 45 -7.15 -19.93 -9.91
C PRO A 45 -7.61 -20.25 -8.48
N GLN A 46 -6.68 -20.27 -7.51
CA GLN A 46 -6.96 -20.54 -6.11
C GLN A 46 -7.83 -19.47 -5.44
N TYR A 47 -7.91 -18.25 -6.00
CA TYR A 47 -8.67 -17.14 -5.42
C TYR A 47 -10.03 -16.93 -6.10
N ILE A 48 -10.32 -17.61 -7.21
CA ILE A 48 -11.58 -17.45 -7.95
C ILE A 48 -12.78 -17.78 -7.06
N VAL A 49 -12.81 -19.00 -6.51
CA VAL A 49 -13.93 -19.46 -5.66
C VAL A 49 -14.10 -18.58 -4.41
N PRO A 50 -13.05 -18.34 -3.59
CA PRO A 50 -13.16 -17.49 -2.40
C PRO A 50 -13.68 -16.07 -2.65
N LEU A 51 -13.25 -15.43 -3.73
CA LEU A 51 -13.66 -14.07 -4.07
C LEU A 51 -15.10 -14.04 -4.60
N SER A 52 -15.48 -15.00 -5.44
CA SER A 52 -16.87 -15.13 -5.92
C SER A 52 -17.85 -15.39 -4.78
N GLU A 53 -17.49 -16.25 -3.81
CA GLU A 53 -18.29 -16.46 -2.59
C GLU A 53 -18.43 -15.20 -1.74
N SER A 54 -17.47 -14.28 -1.85
CA SER A 54 -17.51 -12.98 -1.16
C SER A 54 -18.26 -11.90 -1.97
N SER A 55 -19.00 -12.29 -3.02
CA SER A 55 -19.74 -11.39 -3.91
C SER A 55 -18.86 -10.35 -4.62
N ILE A 56 -17.62 -10.72 -4.92
CA ILE A 56 -16.69 -9.90 -5.71
C ILE A 56 -16.73 -10.35 -7.17
N ASP A 57 -17.08 -9.43 -8.06
CA ASP A 57 -17.04 -9.67 -9.50
C ASP A 57 -15.59 -9.76 -9.98
N LEU A 58 -15.26 -10.87 -10.64
CA LEU A 58 -13.94 -11.14 -11.18
C LEU A 58 -13.84 -10.60 -12.60
N ILE A 59 -13.23 -9.43 -12.76
CA ILE A 59 -13.01 -8.81 -14.06
C ILE A 59 -11.72 -9.37 -14.65
N PHE A 60 -11.86 -10.12 -15.74
CA PHE A 60 -10.72 -10.69 -16.43
C PHE A 60 -10.01 -9.62 -17.26
N ALA A 61 -8.77 -9.31 -16.90
CA ALA A 61 -7.89 -8.38 -17.60
C ALA A 61 -6.65 -9.13 -18.09
N PRO A 62 -6.69 -9.76 -19.27
CA PRO A 62 -5.57 -10.55 -19.76
C PRO A 62 -4.44 -9.63 -20.22
N ALA A 63 -3.26 -9.82 -19.63
CA ALA A 63 -2.07 -9.10 -20.03
C ALA A 63 -1.30 -9.88 -21.11
N HIS A 64 -1.08 -9.26 -22.27
CA HIS A 64 -0.33 -9.86 -23.37
C HIS A 64 0.99 -9.10 -23.60
N GLY A 65 2.08 -9.82 -23.83
CA GLY A 65 3.39 -9.23 -24.15
C GLY A 65 4.22 -8.77 -22.94
N ALA A 66 5.23 -7.93 -23.20
CA ALA A 66 6.18 -7.44 -22.17
C ALA A 66 5.57 -6.42 -21.20
N ASN A 67 4.48 -5.74 -21.57
CA ASN A 67 3.80 -4.72 -20.76
C ASN A 67 2.65 -5.34 -19.95
N LYS A 68 2.99 -6.23 -19.02
CA LYS A 68 2.01 -7.04 -18.28
C LYS A 68 1.13 -6.27 -17.29
N LYS A 69 1.58 -5.12 -16.79
CA LYS A 69 0.93 -4.41 -15.68
C LYS A 69 -0.18 -3.45 -16.14
N ASN A 70 0.11 -2.67 -17.19
CA ASN A 70 -0.78 -1.60 -17.67
C ASN A 70 -2.18 -2.06 -18.11
N ALA A 71 -2.36 -3.30 -18.58
CA ALA A 71 -3.66 -3.75 -19.09
C ALA A 71 -4.72 -3.84 -17.98
N THR A 72 -4.33 -4.36 -16.81
CA THR A 72 -5.20 -4.43 -15.63
C THR A 72 -5.55 -3.04 -15.13
N ASP A 73 -4.55 -2.17 -15.00
CA ASP A 73 -4.71 -0.80 -14.47
C ASP A 73 -5.60 0.06 -15.36
N ILE A 74 -5.39 0.00 -16.69
CA ILE A 74 -6.21 0.70 -17.67
C ILE A 74 -7.66 0.21 -17.60
N ARG A 75 -7.87 -1.11 -17.51
CA ARG A 75 -9.23 -1.66 -17.45
C ARG A 75 -9.96 -1.21 -16.18
N LEU A 76 -9.27 -1.25 -15.04
CA LEU A 76 -9.80 -0.78 -13.77
C LEU A 76 -10.17 0.70 -13.86
N ALA A 77 -9.28 1.54 -14.40
CA ALA A 77 -9.52 2.99 -14.52
C ALA A 77 -10.71 3.32 -15.43
N ILE A 78 -10.86 2.61 -16.56
CA ILE A 78 -12.00 2.80 -17.48
C ILE A 78 -13.31 2.43 -16.78
N ASP A 79 -13.38 1.26 -16.15
CA ASP A 79 -14.57 0.83 -15.42
C ASP A 79 -14.92 1.79 -14.28
N ALA A 80 -13.92 2.31 -13.57
CA ALA A 80 -14.12 3.28 -12.47
C ALA A 80 -14.76 4.56 -12.98
N LEU A 81 -14.24 5.08 -14.09
CA LEU A 81 -14.75 6.30 -14.71
C LEU A 81 -16.13 6.08 -15.33
N GLU A 82 -16.39 4.93 -15.94
CA GLU A 82 -17.73 4.56 -16.43
C GLU A 82 -18.76 4.56 -15.30
N LEU A 83 -18.41 4.06 -14.10
CA LEU A 83 -19.30 4.05 -12.94
C LEU A 83 -19.71 5.45 -12.48
N VAL A 84 -18.86 6.46 -12.67
CA VAL A 84 -19.21 7.86 -12.37
C VAL A 84 -20.45 8.30 -13.15
N PHE A 85 -20.57 7.87 -14.41
CA PHE A 85 -21.65 8.27 -15.31
C PHE A 85 -22.84 7.31 -15.29
N THR A 86 -22.58 6.01 -15.17
CA THR A 86 -23.64 4.97 -15.23
C THR A 86 -24.31 4.74 -13.88
N ARG A 87 -23.62 5.06 -12.77
CA ARG A 87 -24.12 4.92 -11.39
C ARG A 87 -23.79 6.18 -10.57
N PRO A 88 -24.38 7.33 -10.92
CA PRO A 88 -24.07 8.61 -10.27
C PRO A 88 -24.33 8.62 -8.76
N GLU A 89 -25.21 7.73 -8.26
CA GLU A 89 -25.50 7.52 -6.84
C GLU A 89 -24.30 7.01 -6.03
N ILE A 90 -23.28 6.44 -6.67
CA ILE A 90 -22.04 6.05 -5.99
C ILE A 90 -21.26 7.33 -5.65
N GLY A 91 -21.26 7.69 -4.37
CA GLY A 91 -20.51 8.85 -3.85
C GLY A 91 -19.07 8.54 -3.45
N THR A 92 -18.76 7.28 -3.15
CA THR A 92 -17.45 6.87 -2.60
C THR A 92 -16.85 5.73 -3.41
N PHE A 93 -15.59 5.90 -3.78
CA PHE A 93 -14.76 4.90 -4.46
C PHE A 93 -13.66 4.45 -3.52
N ILE A 94 -13.57 3.14 -3.30
CA ILE A 94 -12.48 2.54 -2.53
C ILE A 94 -11.56 1.83 -3.52
N LEU A 95 -10.30 2.26 -3.61
CA LEU A 95 -9.28 1.71 -4.49
C LEU A 95 -8.28 0.90 -3.65
N LEU A 96 -8.26 -0.41 -3.85
CA LEU A 96 -7.29 -1.29 -3.21
C LEU A 96 -6.11 -1.45 -4.17
N SER A 97 -5.15 -0.54 -4.09
CA SER A 97 -3.88 -0.57 -4.81
C SER A 97 -2.86 0.36 -4.14
N GLY A 98 -1.58 -0.01 -4.23
CA GLY A 98 -0.46 0.86 -3.87
C GLY A 98 0.17 1.60 -5.06
N ASP A 99 -0.34 1.38 -6.29
CA ASP A 99 0.31 1.87 -7.50
C ASP A 99 0.10 3.38 -7.75
N SER A 100 1.18 4.11 -7.97
CA SER A 100 1.15 5.53 -8.34
C SER A 100 0.39 5.80 -9.63
N ASP A 101 0.28 4.82 -10.52
CA ASP A 101 -0.39 4.96 -11.83
C ASP A 101 -1.89 5.29 -11.68
N PHE A 102 -2.50 5.02 -10.51
CA PHE A 102 -3.88 5.41 -10.22
C PHE A 102 -4.05 6.86 -9.78
N SER A 103 -2.98 7.64 -9.57
CA SER A 103 -3.09 9.04 -9.11
C SER A 103 -3.96 9.90 -10.02
N SER A 104 -3.83 9.74 -11.35
CA SER A 104 -4.65 10.44 -12.34
C SER A 104 -6.13 10.05 -12.25
N LEU A 105 -6.43 8.78 -11.96
CA LEU A 105 -7.80 8.32 -11.74
C LEU A 105 -8.39 8.94 -10.48
N VAL A 106 -7.65 8.95 -9.37
CA VAL A 106 -8.08 9.56 -8.10
C VAL A 106 -8.44 11.02 -8.31
N LEU A 107 -7.55 11.79 -8.95
CA LEU A 107 -7.80 13.20 -9.25
C LEU A 107 -9.06 13.38 -10.10
N LYS A 108 -9.26 12.54 -11.11
CA LYS A 108 -10.44 12.63 -11.98
C LYS A 108 -11.73 12.29 -11.26
N LEU A 109 -11.73 11.26 -10.41
CA LEU A 109 -12.88 10.92 -9.57
C LEU A 109 -13.25 12.08 -8.64
N LYS A 110 -12.26 12.73 -8.03
CA LYS A 110 -12.46 13.91 -7.18
C LYS A 110 -12.95 15.12 -7.95
N GLU A 111 -12.47 15.33 -9.18
CA GLU A 111 -12.99 16.35 -10.10
C GLU A 111 -14.49 16.18 -10.36
N TYR A 112 -14.98 14.94 -10.41
CA TYR A 112 -16.41 14.60 -10.49
C TYR A 112 -17.14 14.58 -9.13
N GLY A 113 -16.52 15.09 -8.07
CA GLY A 113 -17.11 15.20 -6.74
C GLY A 113 -17.24 13.87 -6.00
N LYS A 114 -16.47 12.85 -6.38
CA LYS A 114 -16.46 11.56 -5.70
C LYS A 114 -15.43 11.56 -4.57
N TYR A 115 -15.79 10.91 -3.47
CA TYR A 115 -14.89 10.67 -2.34
C TYR A 115 -14.03 9.44 -2.63
N VAL A 116 -12.71 9.54 -2.48
CA VAL A 116 -11.79 8.44 -2.85
C VAL A 116 -10.97 7.99 -1.65
N ILE A 117 -11.13 6.71 -1.30
CA ILE A 117 -10.37 6.03 -0.25
C ILE A 117 -9.35 5.10 -0.91
N GLY A 118 -8.06 5.32 -0.63
CA GLY A 118 -6.98 4.42 -1.03
C GLY A 118 -6.70 3.37 0.05
N VAL A 119 -6.41 2.13 -0.35
CA VAL A 119 -6.01 1.05 0.55
C VAL A 119 -4.82 0.31 -0.06
N GLY A 120 -3.70 0.24 0.66
CA GLY A 120 -2.46 -0.35 0.13
C GLY A 120 -1.45 -0.72 1.22
N ILE A 121 -0.30 -1.25 0.82
CA ILE A 121 0.83 -1.47 1.73
C ILE A 121 1.65 -0.19 1.75
N ARG A 122 1.83 0.43 2.92
CA ARG A 122 2.41 1.78 3.00
C ARG A 122 3.84 1.80 2.46
N GLU A 123 4.60 0.75 2.75
CA GLU A 123 6.00 0.57 2.34
C GLU A 123 6.17 0.43 0.82
N SER A 124 5.12 0.03 0.11
CA SER A 124 5.12 -0.12 -1.35
C SER A 124 4.23 0.87 -2.07
N SER A 125 3.65 1.84 -1.34
CA SER A 125 2.70 2.81 -1.91
C SER A 125 3.36 4.15 -2.13
N SER A 126 3.01 4.78 -3.24
CA SER A 126 3.58 6.09 -3.59
C SER A 126 2.96 7.21 -2.76
N ASP A 127 3.80 8.12 -2.27
CA ASP A 127 3.37 9.36 -1.60
C ASP A 127 2.37 10.17 -2.43
N LEU A 128 2.52 10.14 -3.76
CA LEU A 128 1.62 10.84 -4.68
C LEU A 128 0.19 10.27 -4.62
N LEU A 129 0.05 8.94 -4.54
CA LEU A 129 -1.26 8.31 -4.44
C LEU A 129 -1.90 8.65 -3.09
N ILE A 130 -1.13 8.53 -2.01
CA ILE A 130 -1.57 8.80 -0.64
C ILE A 130 -2.07 10.24 -0.52
N GLN A 131 -1.33 11.22 -1.05
CA GLN A 131 -1.69 12.63 -0.98
C GLN A 131 -2.93 13.00 -1.81
N ASN A 132 -3.19 12.27 -2.89
CA ASN A 132 -4.32 12.56 -3.77
C ASN A 132 -5.65 11.99 -3.24
N CYS A 133 -5.60 10.87 -2.52
CA CYS A 133 -6.78 10.29 -1.87
C CYS A 133 -7.35 11.22 -0.79
N ASP A 134 -8.65 11.09 -0.50
CA ASP A 134 -9.27 11.81 0.62
C ASP A 134 -8.98 11.13 1.96
N GLU A 135 -8.91 9.80 1.95
CA GLU A 135 -8.42 8.96 3.04
C GLU A 135 -7.53 7.86 2.46
N TYR A 136 -6.50 7.46 3.21
CA TYR A 136 -5.62 6.36 2.82
C TYR A 136 -5.36 5.45 4.01
N TYR A 137 -5.56 4.14 3.82
CA TYR A 137 -5.40 3.13 4.87
C TYR A 137 -4.34 2.10 4.49
N SER A 138 -3.51 1.72 5.45
CA SER A 138 -2.59 0.60 5.26
C SER A 138 -3.27 -0.76 5.54
N TYR A 139 -2.90 -1.82 4.81
CA TYR A 139 -3.29 -3.20 5.16
C TYR A 139 -2.89 -3.60 6.58
N ASN A 140 -1.76 -3.10 7.10
CA ASN A 140 -1.33 -3.36 8.46
C ASN A 140 -2.24 -2.69 9.51
N GLU A 141 -2.81 -1.52 9.17
CA GLU A 141 -3.76 -0.79 10.03
C GLU A 141 -5.16 -1.45 10.04
N LEU A 142 -5.50 -2.23 9.01
CA LEU A 142 -6.74 -3.04 8.96
C LEU A 142 -6.72 -4.23 9.92
N ALA A 143 -5.53 -4.67 10.36
CA ALA A 143 -5.38 -5.69 11.40
C ALA A 143 -5.51 -5.14 12.82
N GLY A 144 -5.51 -3.81 13.00
CA GLY A 144 -5.61 -3.13 14.28
C GLY A 144 -6.06 -1.69 14.08
N PHE A 145 -7.38 -1.48 14.14
CA PHE A 145 -8.03 -0.19 13.97
C PHE A 145 -7.31 0.94 14.73
N THR A 146 -6.58 1.78 13.99
CA THR A 146 -6.22 3.12 14.45
C THR A 146 -6.26 4.04 13.24
N LYS A 147 -7.16 5.04 13.29
CA LYS A 147 -7.24 6.08 12.26
C LYS A 147 -5.92 6.85 12.22
N THR A 148 -5.34 6.98 11.04
CA THR A 148 -4.08 7.68 10.79
C THR A 148 -4.19 9.20 10.97
N SER A 149 -5.35 9.73 11.40
CA SER A 149 -5.52 11.15 11.74
C SER A 149 -4.93 11.54 13.09
N ASP A 150 -4.58 10.59 13.97
CA ASP A 150 -4.18 10.88 15.36
C ASP A 150 -2.83 10.26 15.80
N VAL A 151 -2.02 9.71 14.90
CA VAL A 151 -0.65 9.28 15.25
C VAL A 151 0.35 10.30 14.74
N GLU A 152 0.68 11.29 15.57
CA GLU A 152 1.91 12.07 15.41
C GLU A 152 3.10 11.10 15.53
N TYR A 153 3.61 10.62 14.40
CA TYR A 153 4.92 9.99 14.36
C TYR A 153 5.96 11.08 14.62
N VAL A 154 6.40 11.18 15.88
CA VAL A 154 7.50 12.04 16.29
C VAL A 154 8.73 11.62 15.48
N LYS A 155 9.14 12.47 14.53
CA LYS A 155 10.35 12.27 13.72
C LYS A 155 11.51 11.98 14.67
N ARG A 156 12.01 10.74 14.65
CA ARG A 156 13.10 10.35 15.55
C ARG A 156 14.42 10.88 15.01
N ASP A 157 15.37 11.14 15.92
CA ASP A 157 16.73 11.45 15.50
C ASP A 157 17.29 10.24 14.72
N PRO A 158 17.73 10.41 13.46
CA PRO A 158 18.39 9.38 12.66
C PRO A 158 19.48 8.60 13.41
N TRP A 159 20.21 9.26 14.31
CA TRP A 159 21.30 8.67 15.08
C TRP A 159 20.81 7.79 16.23
N GLU A 160 19.67 8.12 16.84
CA GLU A 160 19.02 7.25 17.83
C GLU A 160 18.39 6.05 17.13
N LEU A 161 17.77 6.28 15.97
CA LEU A 161 17.10 5.27 15.17
C LEU A 161 18.06 4.17 14.71
N VAL A 162 19.27 4.53 14.27
CA VAL A 162 20.26 3.52 13.81
C VAL A 162 20.77 2.65 14.97
N VAL A 163 20.92 3.22 16.16
CA VAL A 163 21.33 2.47 17.36
C VAL A 163 20.25 1.48 17.76
N GLU A 164 18.99 1.90 17.75
CA GLU A 164 17.85 1.05 18.07
C GLU A 164 17.66 -0.07 17.04
N ALA A 165 17.81 0.25 15.75
CA ALA A 165 17.74 -0.74 14.67
C ALA A 165 18.82 -1.82 14.81
N VAL A 166 20.07 -1.43 15.13
CA VAL A 166 21.14 -2.42 15.37
C VAL A 166 20.84 -3.30 16.59
N LYS A 167 20.31 -2.75 17.68
CA LYS A 167 19.91 -3.54 18.85
C LYS A 167 18.84 -4.57 18.50
N GLN A 168 17.82 -4.18 17.73
CA GLN A 168 16.79 -5.12 17.27
C GLN A 168 17.37 -6.21 16.37
N MET A 169 18.24 -5.84 15.43
CA MET A 169 18.94 -6.81 14.57
C MET A 169 19.78 -7.80 15.39
N THR A 170 20.50 -7.34 16.42
CA THR A 170 21.25 -8.23 17.31
C THR A 170 20.33 -9.15 18.11
N ALA A 171 19.22 -8.63 18.64
CA ALA A 171 18.26 -9.41 19.39
C ALA A 171 17.58 -10.50 18.55
N HIS A 172 17.33 -10.21 17.27
CA HIS A 172 16.69 -11.13 16.32
C HIS A 172 17.68 -12.03 15.59
N ASN A 173 18.99 -11.89 15.89
CA ASN A 173 20.08 -12.62 15.22
C ASN A 173 20.07 -12.42 13.69
N ASP A 174 19.72 -11.21 13.26
CA ASP A 174 19.66 -10.81 11.85
C ASP A 174 21.07 -10.69 11.23
N VAL A 175 21.14 -10.88 9.92
CA VAL A 175 22.39 -10.67 9.17
C VAL A 175 22.73 -9.18 9.16
N MET A 176 23.92 -8.84 9.67
CA MET A 176 24.44 -7.47 9.72
C MET A 176 24.83 -6.97 8.33
N ARG A 177 23.85 -6.46 7.59
CA ARG A 177 24.02 -5.83 6.28
C ARG A 177 23.31 -4.48 6.23
N SER A 178 23.87 -3.55 5.45
CA SER A 178 23.33 -2.20 5.31
C SER A 178 21.91 -2.17 4.72
N ASP A 179 21.57 -3.06 3.79
CA ASP A 179 20.21 -3.17 3.27
C ASP A 179 19.20 -3.63 4.33
N ARG A 180 19.58 -4.59 5.18
CA ARG A 180 18.72 -5.05 6.29
C ARG A 180 18.60 -3.98 7.37
N LEU A 181 19.70 -3.29 7.70
CA LEU A 181 19.68 -2.18 8.66
C LEU A 181 18.72 -1.06 8.22
N LYS A 182 18.73 -0.70 6.93
CA LYS A 182 17.79 0.27 6.40
C LYS A 182 16.33 -0.18 6.58
N GLN A 183 16.05 -1.46 6.31
CA GLN A 183 14.71 -2.02 6.50
C GLN A 183 14.27 -1.91 7.96
N VAL A 184 15.11 -2.33 8.91
CA VAL A 184 14.77 -2.27 10.34
C VAL A 184 14.61 -0.83 10.84
N MET A 185 15.42 0.12 10.35
CA MET A 185 15.22 1.54 10.65
C MET A 185 13.86 2.05 10.15
N GLN A 186 13.42 1.62 8.97
CA GLN A 186 12.12 1.98 8.40
C GLN A 186 10.95 1.23 9.06
N GLU A 187 11.19 0.03 9.61
CA GLU A 187 10.23 -0.69 10.45
C GLU A 187 9.98 0.08 11.78
N ILE A 188 11.01 0.74 12.32
CA ILE A 188 10.92 1.53 13.58
C ILE A 188 10.39 2.96 13.34
N ASP A 189 10.87 3.65 12.31
CA ASP A 189 10.39 4.97 11.88
C ASP A 189 10.12 4.97 10.36
N PRO A 190 8.85 4.83 9.94
CA PRO A 190 8.48 4.79 8.53
C PRO A 190 8.82 6.07 7.75
N ASN A 191 9.01 7.21 8.43
CA ASN A 191 9.37 8.48 7.82
C ASN A 191 10.89 8.67 7.67
N PHE A 192 11.69 7.65 8.03
CA PHE A 192 13.13 7.75 7.91
C PHE A 192 13.60 7.79 6.45
N ASP A 193 14.24 8.90 6.07
CA ASP A 193 15.03 9.06 4.85
C ASP A 193 16.44 9.56 5.21
N GLU A 194 17.48 8.87 4.72
CA GLU A 194 18.87 9.30 4.90
C GLU A 194 19.17 10.69 4.31
N LYS A 195 18.37 11.17 3.35
CA LYS A 195 18.49 12.50 2.76
C LYS A 195 18.15 13.60 3.75
N ASP A 196 17.19 13.35 4.64
CA ASP A 196 16.84 14.27 5.71
C ASP A 196 17.98 14.42 6.71
N ALA A 197 18.80 13.38 6.87
CA ALA A 197 20.03 13.41 7.64
C ALA A 197 21.23 14.03 6.87
N GLY A 198 21.03 14.48 5.62
CA GLY A 198 22.04 15.13 4.78
C GLY A 198 22.87 14.17 3.92
N PHE A 199 22.47 12.91 3.77
CA PHE A 199 23.23 11.90 3.02
C PHE A 199 22.57 11.55 1.69
N SER A 200 23.36 11.56 0.61
CA SER A 200 22.86 11.21 -0.72
C SER A 200 22.64 9.70 -0.94
N ARG A 201 23.18 8.86 -0.07
CA ARG A 201 23.06 7.39 -0.10
C ARG A 201 23.11 6.84 1.32
N PHE A 202 22.28 5.85 1.61
CA PHE A 202 22.29 5.15 2.90
C PHE A 202 23.66 4.61 3.31
N SER A 203 24.47 4.12 2.37
CA SER A 203 25.82 3.65 2.67
C SER A 203 26.72 4.73 3.29
N LYS A 204 26.56 6.00 2.92
CA LYS A 204 27.31 7.11 3.53
C LYS A 204 26.83 7.41 4.94
N PHE A 205 25.53 7.32 5.18
CA PHE A 205 24.94 7.46 6.51
C PHE A 205 25.49 6.38 7.45
N VAL A 206 25.55 5.12 7.02
CA VAL A 206 26.10 4.00 7.80
C VAL A 206 27.59 4.20 8.11
N ILE A 207 28.39 4.65 7.13
CA ILE A 207 29.81 4.96 7.35
C ILE A 207 29.98 6.06 8.40
N GLU A 208 29.15 7.10 8.36
CA GLU A 208 29.18 8.17 9.35
C GLU A 208 28.70 7.70 10.73
N ALA A 209 27.68 6.85 10.81
CA ALA A 209 27.22 6.23 12.05
C ALA A 209 28.34 5.39 12.71
N ALA A 210 29.09 4.63 11.91
CA ALA A 210 30.26 3.89 12.37
C ALA A 210 31.39 4.83 12.83
N ARG A 211 31.64 5.93 12.09
CA ARG A 211 32.63 6.95 12.46
C ARG A 211 32.31 7.63 13.79
N ARG A 212 31.03 7.81 14.10
CA ARG A 212 30.53 8.35 15.37
C ARG A 212 30.55 7.33 16.52
N GLY A 213 30.93 6.07 16.25
CA GLY A 213 30.97 5.01 17.24
C GLY A 213 29.60 4.49 17.66
N LEU A 214 28.55 4.79 16.89
CA LEU A 214 27.16 4.38 17.20
C LEU A 214 26.89 2.93 16.82
N ILE A 215 27.60 2.42 15.82
CA ILE A 215 27.47 1.06 15.30
C ILE A 215 28.86 0.49 14.99
N THR A 216 29.00 -0.84 15.09
CA THR A 216 30.20 -1.57 14.67
C THR A 216 29.87 -2.32 13.38
N LEU A 217 30.63 -2.08 12.32
CA LEU A 217 30.51 -2.77 11.03
C LEU A 217 31.23 -4.12 11.05
#